data_AF-A0A847MWY0-F1
#
_entry.id   AF-A0A847MWY0-F1
#
_cell.length_a   1.000
_cell.length_b   1.000
_cell.length_c   1.000
_cell.angle_alpha   90.00
_cell.angle_beta   90.00
_cell.angle_gamma   90.00
#
_symmetry.space_group_name_H-M   'P 1'
#
loop_
_entity.id
_entity.type
_entity.pdbx_description
1 polymer ?
#
loop_
_entity_poly.entity_id
_entity_poly.type
_entity_poly.pdbx_seq_one_letter_code
_entity_poly.pdbx_strand_id
1 'polypeptide(L)' 'ATPFNEGDLVVAEAFVDEGPTMKRFRPRAQGRASRINKRTSHITVIVKSTEKKNGGTR' A
#
# COMPACT_ATOMS: atom_id res chain seq x y z
N ALA A 1 -6.59 -1.28 -27.80
CA ALA A 1 -6.16 -0.36 -26.73
C ALA A 1 -4.64 -0.27 -26.81
N THR A 2 -4.08 0.92 -26.98
CA THR A 2 -2.62 1.12 -26.98
C THR A 2 -2.09 0.86 -25.57
N PRO A 3 -1.06 0.01 -25.41
CA PRO A 3 -0.43 -0.19 -24.12
C PRO A 3 0.29 1.10 -23.70
N PHE A 4 0.20 1.44 -22.41
CA PHE A 4 0.93 2.55 -21.81
C PHE A 4 2.42 2.19 -21.73
N ASN A 5 3.30 3.17 -21.93
CA ASN A 5 4.75 2.95 -21.84
C ASN A 5 5.18 2.79 -20.38
N GLU A 6 5.69 1.62 -20.02
CA GLU A 6 6.07 1.25 -18.65
C GLU A 6 7.23 2.08 -18.10
N GLY A 7 8.15 2.52 -18.96
CA GLY A 7 9.36 3.26 -18.56
C GLY A 7 9.11 4.72 -18.18
N ASP A 8 7.97 5.28 -18.58
CA ASP A 8 7.64 6.70 -18.37
C ASP A 8 6.72 6.92 -17.15
N LEU A 9 6.31 5.84 -16.48
CA LEU A 9 5.41 5.90 -15.32
C LEU A 9 6.19 6.20 -14.04
N VAL A 10 5.71 7.19 -13.29
CA VAL A 10 6.28 7.58 -12.00
C VAL A 10 5.22 7.40 -10.92
N VAL A 11 5.65 6.90 -9.75
CA VAL A 11 4.77 6.80 -8.57
C VAL A 11 4.49 8.21 -8.07
N ALA A 12 3.22 8.61 -8.12
CA ALA A 12 2.78 9.90 -7.64
C ALA A 12 2.50 9.85 -6.14
N GLU A 13 1.77 8.82 -5.69
CA GLU A 13 1.35 8.67 -4.31
C GLU A 13 1.34 7.18 -3.95
N ALA A 14 1.77 6.86 -2.74
CA ALA A 14 1.68 5.53 -2.18
C ALA A 14 1.34 5.64 -0.70
N PHE A 15 0.26 4.99 -0.28
CA PHE A 15 -0.18 4.97 1.11
C PHE A 15 -0.72 3.60 1.50
N VAL A 16 -0.72 3.36 2.82
CA VAL A 16 -1.08 2.09 3.43
C VAL A 16 -2.12 2.34 4.50
N ASP A 17 -3.31 1.78 4.30
CA ASP A 17 -4.44 1.91 5.20
C ASP A 17 -4.64 0.65 6.05
N GLU A 18 -5.36 0.79 7.15
CA GLU A 18 -5.70 -0.33 8.01
C GLU A 18 -6.68 -1.29 7.32
N GLY A 19 -6.32 -2.57 7.32
CA GLY A 19 -7.17 -3.66 6.85
C GLY A 19 -7.85 -4.41 7.99
N PRO A 20 -8.69 -5.41 7.67
CA PRO A 20 -9.41 -6.17 8.69
C PRO A 20 -8.45 -6.94 9.61
N THR A 21 -8.50 -6.60 10.90
CA THR A 21 -7.70 -7.31 11.90
C THR A 21 -8.38 -8.59 12.37
N MET A 22 -7.77 -9.74 12.10
CA MET A 22 -8.23 -11.03 12.62
C MET A 22 -7.81 -11.24 14.07
N LYS A 23 -8.78 -11.50 14.95
CA LYS A 23 -8.52 -11.84 16.36
C LYS A 23 -8.30 -13.35 16.49
N ARG A 24 -7.19 -13.74 17.12
CA ARG A 24 -6.84 -15.12 17.47
C ARG A 24 -6.47 -15.21 18.94
N PHE A 25 -6.58 -16.41 19.47
CA PHE A 25 -6.33 -16.68 20.87
C PHE A 25 -5.06 -17.53 21.03
N ARG A 26 -4.15 -17.14 21.94
CA ARG A 26 -2.95 -17.93 22.27
C ARG A 26 -3.02 -18.38 23.73
N PRO A 27 -2.94 -19.69 24.01
CA PRO A 27 -2.95 -20.20 25.37
C PRO A 27 -1.72 -19.69 26.14
N ARG A 28 -1.92 -19.40 27.43
CA ARG A 28 -0.89 -18.98 28.38
C ARG A 28 -0.98 -19.79 29.67
N ALA A 29 0.05 -19.69 30.51
CA ALA A 29 0.10 -20.34 31.82
C ALA A 29 -1.11 -19.94 32.70
N GLN A 30 -1.43 -20.78 33.69
CA GLN A 30 -2.53 -20.59 34.64
C GLN A 30 -3.93 -20.50 33.99
N GLY A 31 -4.17 -21.26 32.91
CA GLY A 31 -5.46 -21.26 32.20
C GLY A 31 -5.80 -19.93 31.53
N ARG A 32 -4.81 -19.04 31.35
CA ARG A 32 -5.04 -17.68 30.87
C ARG A 32 -5.01 -17.57 29.37
N ALA A 33 -5.61 -16.47 28.95
CA ALA A 33 -5.86 -16.18 27.57
C ALA A 33 -5.37 -14.80 27.10
N SER A 34 -4.23 -14.74 26.39
CA SER A 34 -3.82 -13.57 25.60
C SER A 34 -4.33 -13.57 24.16
N ARG A 35 -4.77 -12.40 23.67
CA ARG A 35 -5.21 -12.18 22.28
C ARG A 35 -4.01 -11.89 21.38
N ILE A 36 -4.00 -12.48 20.19
CA ILE A 36 -3.12 -12.11 19.08
C ILE A 36 -3.98 -11.45 18.00
N ASN A 37 -3.57 -10.26 17.58
CA ASN A 37 -4.18 -9.57 16.46
C ASN A 37 -3.33 -9.80 15.21
N LYS A 38 -3.88 -10.50 14.22
CA LYS A 38 -3.29 -10.65 12.89
C LYS A 38 -3.81 -9.48 12.05
N ARG A 39 -3.03 -8.39 12.01
CA ARG A 39 -3.36 -7.17 11.26
C ARG A 39 -3.04 -7.38 9.78
N THR A 40 -3.92 -6.90 8.92
CA THR A 40 -3.68 -6.77 7.48
C THR A 40 -3.77 -5.30 7.10
N SER A 41 -3.33 -4.95 5.89
CA SER A 41 -3.37 -3.58 5.38
C SER A 41 -3.82 -3.57 3.93
N HIS A 42 -4.40 -2.45 3.51
CA HIS A 42 -4.66 -2.16 2.10
C HIS A 42 -3.56 -1.23 1.60
N ILE A 43 -2.96 -1.58 0.47
CA ILE A 43 -1.86 -0.81 -0.14
C ILE A 43 -2.41 -0.20 -1.42
N THR A 44 -2.38 1.13 -1.50
CA THR A 44 -2.81 1.88 -2.68
C THR A 44 -1.60 2.57 -3.28
N VAL A 45 -1.36 2.32 -4.56
CA VAL A 45 -0.28 2.95 -5.33
C VAL A 45 -0.88 3.64 -6.54
N ILE A 46 -0.62 4.93 -6.66
CA ILE A 46 -1.08 5.77 -7.76
C ILE A 46 0.13 6.12 -8.62
N VAL A 47 0.09 5.70 -9.88
CA VAL A 47 1.10 6.01 -10.89
C VAL A 47 0.58 7.07 -11.86
N LYS A 48 1.44 8.01 -12.23
CA LYS A 48 1.16 9.06 -13.21
C LYS A 48 2.22 9.03 -14.31
N SER A 49 1.80 9.31 -15.54
CA SER A 49 2.74 9.56 -16.63
C SER A 49 3.31 10.98 -16.50
N THR A 50 4.63 11.11 -16.56
CA THR A 50 5.27 12.42 -16.61
C THR A 50 5.42 12.84 -18.08
N GLU A 51 4.52 13.68 -18.57
CA GLU A 51 4.82 14.43 -19.79
C GLU A 51 5.88 15.48 -19.43
N LYS A 52 7.10 15.28 -19.94
CA LYS A 52 8.19 16.26 -19.82
C LYS A 52 7.69 17.61 -20.30
N LYS A 53 7.34 18.51 -19.38
CA LYS A 53 7.22 19.93 -19.69
C LYS A 53 8.64 20.44 -19.92
N ASN A 54 9.06 20.42 -21.19
CA ASN A 54 10.22 21.18 -21.64
C ASN A 54 9.92 22.66 -21.32
N GLY A 55 10.42 23.11 -20.17
CA GLY A 55 10.37 24.50 -19.76
C GLY A 55 11.20 25.30 -20.74
N GLY A 56 10.55 25.92 -21.73
CA GLY A 56 11.15 27.00 -22.48
C GLY A 56 11.42 28.16 -21.53
N THR A 57 12.65 28.67 -21.52
CA THR A 57 12.91 30.06 -21.14
C THR A 57 14.20 30.53 -21.77
N ARG A 58 14.02 31.40 -22.78
CA ARG A 58 14.95 32.26 -23.51
C ARG A 58 16.07 31.61 -24.31
#